data_AF-A0A529LU99-F1
#
_entry.id   AF-A0A529LU99-F1
#
_cell.length_a   1.000
_cell.length_b   1.000
_cell.length_c   1.000
_cell.angle_alpha   90.00
_cell.angle_beta   90.00
_cell.angle_gamma   90.00
#
_symmetry.space_group_name_H-M   'P 1'
#
loop_
_entity.id
_entity.type
_entity.pdbx_description
1 polymer ?
#
loop_
_entity_poly.entity_id
_entity_poly.type
_entity_poly.pdbx_seq_one_letter_code
_entity_poly.pdbx_strand_id
1 'polypeptide(L)'
;MEGQDQVRDMLQATLANTKPTGWAVAKGEEATEDGGVITAWITFETSVARGFGLVRFKGDLIWTLLTTMAELKGHEEKAGFTRPLGAKHGHGKDRKTWREERDDEIAELGHTKQPYVVIIGGGQGGIALGARLKQLSVAAIIIEKNERPGDSWRKRYKSLCLHDPVWYDHLPYIDFPKNWPVFAPKDKIGDWLEMYTKVMELNYW
;
A
#
# COMPACT_ATOMS: atom_id res chain seq x y z
N MET A 1 -12.86 -2.50 -20.07
CA MET A 1 -13.04 -1.49 -21.12
C MET A 1 -11.94 -1.71 -22.12
N GLU A 2 -12.30 -2.01 -23.36
CA GLU A 2 -11.37 -2.45 -24.40
C GLU A 2 -11.73 -1.74 -25.71
N GLY A 3 -10.73 -1.24 -26.43
CA GLY A 3 -10.91 -0.58 -27.74
C GLY A 3 -11.03 0.95 -27.67
N GLN A 4 -10.80 1.59 -28.82
CA GLN A 4 -10.65 3.05 -28.91
C GLN A 4 -11.94 3.82 -28.59
N ASP A 5 -13.09 3.37 -29.09
CA ASP A 5 -14.36 4.07 -28.89
C ASP A 5 -14.79 4.04 -27.42
N GLN A 6 -14.67 2.88 -26.75
CA GLN A 6 -15.00 2.78 -25.33
C GLN A 6 -14.11 3.68 -24.46
N VAL A 7 -12.81 3.77 -24.78
CA VAL A 7 -11.87 4.67 -24.09
C VAL A 7 -12.26 6.14 -24.33
N ARG A 8 -12.64 6.51 -25.56
CA ARG A 8 -13.11 7.85 -25.88
C ARG A 8 -14.35 8.22 -25.10
N ASP A 9 -15.35 7.33 -25.05
CA ASP A 9 -16.60 7.56 -24.34
C ASP A 9 -16.36 7.73 -22.83
N MET A 10 -15.50 6.89 -22.24
CA MET A 10 -15.09 7.03 -20.84
C MET A 10 -14.40 8.37 -20.56
N LEU A 11 -13.48 8.80 -21.44
CA LEU A 11 -12.80 10.08 -21.29
C LEU A 11 -13.78 11.26 -21.43
N GLN A 12 -14.69 11.23 -22.40
CA GLN A 12 -15.73 12.24 -22.57
C GLN A 12 -16.63 12.34 -21.34
N ALA A 13 -17.01 11.20 -20.76
CA ALA A 13 -17.87 11.15 -19.58
C ALA A 13 -17.19 11.64 -18.29
N THR A 14 -15.86 11.50 -18.17
CA THR A 14 -15.15 11.69 -16.89
C THR A 14 -14.27 12.93 -16.82
N LEU A 15 -13.65 13.37 -17.93
CA LEU A 15 -12.62 14.43 -17.90
C LEU A 15 -13.14 15.77 -17.40
N ALA A 16 -14.40 16.11 -17.72
CA ALA A 16 -15.02 17.35 -17.26
C ALA A 16 -15.13 17.44 -15.73
N ASN A 17 -15.21 16.31 -15.03
CA ASN A 17 -15.23 16.25 -13.57
C ASN A 17 -13.82 16.05 -12.99
N THR A 18 -13.05 15.11 -13.55
CA THR A 18 -11.73 14.73 -13.04
C THR A 18 -10.70 15.86 -13.18
N LYS A 19 -10.75 16.61 -14.29
CA LYS A 19 -9.89 17.78 -14.60
C LYS A 19 -8.42 17.60 -14.17
N PRO A 20 -7.69 16.61 -14.71
CA PRO A 20 -6.30 16.41 -14.32
C PRO A 20 -5.42 17.56 -14.82
N THR A 21 -4.63 18.14 -13.92
CA THR A 21 -3.76 19.30 -14.16
C THR A 21 -2.37 19.06 -13.60
N GLY A 22 -1.45 20.00 -13.83
CA GLY A 22 -0.13 19.97 -13.21
C GLY A 22 0.76 18.82 -13.69
N TRP A 23 0.59 18.40 -14.94
CA TRP A 23 1.40 17.34 -15.55
C TRP A 23 2.87 17.74 -15.60
N ALA A 24 3.74 16.93 -15.02
CA ALA A 24 5.18 17.14 -15.01
C ALA A 24 5.92 15.79 -15.01
N VAL A 25 7.17 15.79 -15.51
CA VAL A 25 8.07 14.65 -15.30
C VAL A 25 8.27 14.47 -13.80
N ALA A 26 8.17 13.22 -13.34
CA ALA A 26 8.31 12.88 -11.93
C ALA A 26 9.69 13.31 -11.39
N LYS A 27 9.70 13.86 -10.19
CA LYS A 27 10.93 14.36 -9.57
C LYS A 27 11.93 13.21 -9.36
N GLY A 28 13.15 13.39 -9.86
CA GLY A 28 14.22 12.39 -9.76
C GLY A 28 14.19 11.33 -10.86
N GLU A 29 13.21 11.40 -11.76
CA GLU A 29 13.13 10.58 -12.97
C GLU A 29 13.60 11.39 -14.18
N GLU A 30 14.27 10.72 -15.10
CA GLU A 30 14.67 11.30 -16.38
C GLU A 30 13.90 10.61 -17.52
N ALA A 31 13.50 11.39 -18.52
CA ALA A 31 12.92 10.81 -19.73
C ALA A 31 14.03 10.09 -20.50
N THR A 32 13.74 8.87 -20.96
CA THR A 32 14.66 8.05 -21.73
C THR A 32 14.12 7.84 -23.14
N GLU A 33 15.01 7.62 -24.11
CA GLU A 33 14.62 7.27 -25.47
C GLU A 33 15.32 5.98 -25.89
N ASP A 34 14.54 5.02 -26.39
CA ASP A 34 15.05 3.79 -26.99
C ASP A 34 14.21 3.42 -28.21
N GLY A 35 14.88 3.14 -29.33
CA GLY A 35 14.21 2.76 -30.58
C GLY A 35 13.15 3.75 -31.09
N GLY A 36 13.34 5.06 -30.86
CA GLY A 36 12.37 6.11 -31.23
C GLY A 36 11.11 6.16 -30.35
N VAL A 37 11.17 5.55 -29.16
CA VAL A 37 10.13 5.63 -28.13
C VAL A 37 10.68 6.40 -26.94
N ILE A 38 10.07 7.55 -26.64
CA ILE A 38 10.39 8.35 -25.45
C ILE A 38 9.55 7.82 -24.29
N THR A 39 10.17 7.46 -23.18
CA THR A 39 9.52 6.98 -21.95
C THR A 39 9.76 7.98 -20.82
N ALA A 40 8.71 8.39 -20.13
CA ALA A 40 8.81 9.27 -18.97
C ALA A 40 7.84 8.85 -17.86
N TRP A 41 8.33 8.88 -16.62
CA TRP A 41 7.47 8.86 -15.45
C TRP A 41 6.91 10.26 -15.20
N ILE A 42 5.64 10.34 -14.87
CA ILE A 42 4.91 11.60 -14.76
C ILE A 42 4.14 11.68 -13.45
N THR A 43 3.94 12.91 -12.99
CA THR A 43 3.03 13.27 -11.91
C THR A 43 1.94 14.19 -12.46
N PHE A 44 0.79 14.16 -11.81
CA PHE A 44 -0.34 15.04 -12.10
C PHE A 44 -1.20 15.15 -10.85
N GLU A 45 -2.22 16.00 -10.88
CA GLU A 45 -3.19 16.09 -9.80
C GLU A 45 -4.60 16.33 -10.32
N THR A 46 -5.58 16.03 -9.49
CA THR A 46 -6.99 16.40 -9.66
C THR A 46 -7.40 17.30 -8.50
N SER A 47 -8.67 17.68 -8.43
CA SER A 47 -9.20 18.38 -7.24
C SER A 47 -9.10 17.55 -5.95
N VAL A 48 -9.07 16.22 -6.04
CA VAL A 48 -9.16 15.32 -4.88
C VAL A 48 -7.91 14.47 -4.63
N ALA A 49 -6.99 14.37 -5.59
CA ALA A 49 -5.87 13.44 -5.48
C ALA A 49 -4.60 13.90 -6.20
N ARG A 50 -3.48 13.28 -5.82
CA ARG A 50 -2.20 13.34 -6.53
C ARG A 50 -1.98 12.02 -7.26
N GLY A 51 -1.57 12.11 -8.51
CA GLY A 51 -1.39 10.98 -9.40
C GLY A 51 0.06 10.79 -9.84
N PHE A 52 0.37 9.55 -10.18
CA PHE A 52 1.64 9.14 -10.75
C PHE A 52 1.35 8.27 -11.99
N GLY A 53 2.29 8.21 -12.92
CA GLY A 53 2.06 7.46 -14.14
C GLY A 53 3.30 7.28 -14.99
N LEU A 54 3.12 6.51 -16.06
CA LEU A 54 4.10 6.31 -17.11
C LEU A 54 3.48 6.76 -18.43
N VAL A 55 4.20 7.57 -19.19
CA VAL A 55 3.85 7.90 -20.56
C VAL A 55 4.95 7.43 -21.50
N ARG A 56 4.55 6.85 -22.64
CA ARG A 56 5.45 6.54 -23.75
C ARG A 56 4.95 7.23 -25.00
N PHE A 57 5.83 7.97 -25.66
CA PHE A 57 5.57 8.62 -26.94
C PHE A 57 6.24 7.87 -28.08
N LYS A 58 5.58 7.82 -29.24
CA LYS A 58 6.16 7.31 -30.48
C LYS A 58 5.85 8.32 -31.58
N GLY A 59 6.86 9.09 -31.99
CA GLY A 59 6.65 10.34 -32.73
C GLY A 59 5.81 11.32 -31.91
N ASP A 60 4.81 11.95 -32.53
CA ASP A 60 3.96 12.95 -31.88
C ASP A 60 2.75 12.36 -31.11
N LEU A 61 2.68 11.03 -31.00
CA LEU A 61 1.55 10.34 -30.38
C LEU A 61 1.94 9.68 -29.06
N ILE A 62 1.01 9.68 -28.11
CA ILE A 62 1.09 8.84 -26.91
C ILE A 62 0.80 7.40 -27.32
N TRP A 63 1.82 6.56 -27.23
CA TRP A 63 1.72 5.13 -27.47
C TRP A 63 1.26 4.35 -26.22
N THR A 64 1.61 4.82 -25.02
CA THR A 64 1.15 4.22 -23.77
C THR A 64 0.94 5.30 -22.72
N LEU A 65 -0.16 5.21 -21.99
CA LEU A 65 -0.42 6.02 -20.82
C LEU A 65 -0.93 5.11 -19.70
N LEU A 66 -0.18 5.03 -18.62
CA LEU A 66 -0.57 4.37 -17.38
C LEU A 66 -0.65 5.45 -16.31
N THR A 67 -1.77 5.50 -15.59
CA THR A 67 -1.96 6.46 -14.50
C THR A 67 -2.51 5.74 -13.28
N THR A 68 -2.12 6.21 -12.11
CA THR A 68 -2.66 5.77 -10.84
C THR A 68 -2.85 6.98 -9.93
N MET A 69 -3.87 6.93 -9.07
CA MET A 69 -3.99 7.86 -7.95
C MET A 69 -3.09 7.34 -6.84
N ALA A 70 -2.04 8.10 -6.53
CA ALA A 70 -1.05 7.72 -5.53
C ALA A 70 -1.51 8.12 -4.11
N GLU A 71 -2.25 9.22 -3.98
CA GLU A 71 -2.63 9.79 -2.69
C GLU A 71 -3.91 10.64 -2.80
N LEU A 72 -4.74 10.62 -1.76
CA LEU A 72 -5.90 11.49 -1.62
C LEU A 72 -5.54 12.76 -0.83
N LYS A 73 -5.91 13.92 -1.36
CA LYS A 73 -5.69 15.21 -0.71
C LYS A 73 -6.54 15.30 0.57
N GLY A 74 -5.93 15.69 1.69
CA GLY A 74 -6.56 15.75 3.01
C GLY A 74 -6.63 14.41 3.75
N HIS A 75 -6.19 13.32 3.12
CA HIS A 75 -6.12 11.98 3.70
C HIS A 75 -4.73 11.37 3.48
N GLU A 76 -3.70 12.23 3.48
CA GLU A 76 -2.31 11.81 3.30
C GLU A 76 -1.85 10.89 4.43
N GLU A 77 -0.91 9.99 4.11
CA GLU A 77 -0.28 9.15 5.12
C GLU A 77 0.53 9.99 6.11
N LYS A 78 0.35 9.72 7.40
CA LYS A 78 1.07 10.45 8.44
C LYS A 78 2.55 10.09 8.44
N ALA A 79 3.39 11.01 7.95
CA ALA A 79 4.84 10.84 7.86
C ALA A 79 5.60 12.13 8.24
N GLY A 80 6.90 11.98 8.55
CA GLY A 80 7.75 13.10 8.92
C GLY A 80 7.22 13.86 10.14
N PHE A 81 6.88 15.14 9.93
CA PHE A 81 6.34 16.02 10.98
C PHE A 81 4.88 15.75 11.35
N THR A 82 4.15 14.96 10.56
CA THR A 82 2.73 14.62 10.81
C THR A 82 2.56 13.26 11.50
N ARG A 83 3.66 12.60 11.88
CA ARG A 83 3.64 11.31 12.56
C ARG A 83 2.81 11.35 13.85
N PRO A 84 2.14 10.25 14.22
CA PRO A 84 1.48 10.15 15.51
C PRO A 84 2.51 10.34 16.63
N LEU A 85 2.13 11.13 17.64
CA LEU A 85 2.97 11.35 18.81
C LEU A 85 2.89 10.12 19.71
N GLY A 86 4.02 9.44 19.91
CA GLY A 86 4.14 8.36 20.91
C GLY A 86 3.99 8.87 22.35
N ALA A 87 4.28 10.16 22.58
CA ALA A 87 4.02 10.85 23.84
C ALA A 87 3.15 12.11 23.64
N LYS A 88 1.97 12.13 24.26
CA LYS A 88 1.10 13.31 24.33
C LYS A 88 1.59 14.22 25.48
N HIS A 89 2.18 15.37 25.17
CA HIS A 89 2.68 16.33 26.16
C HIS A 89 1.52 16.94 27.00
N GLY A 90 1.70 17.03 28.32
CA GLY A 90 0.70 17.58 29.25
C GLY A 90 0.63 16.79 30.58
N HIS A 91 0.14 17.42 31.64
CA HIS A 91 -0.09 16.79 32.94
C HIS A 91 -1.56 16.33 33.04
N GLY A 92 -1.80 15.03 33.17
CA GLY A 92 -3.14 14.47 33.37
C GLY A 92 -3.06 13.06 33.95
N LYS A 93 -3.81 12.79 35.03
CA LYS A 93 -3.80 11.50 35.74
C LYS A 93 -4.44 10.36 34.94
N ASP A 94 -5.28 10.67 33.96
CA ASP A 94 -6.07 9.69 33.18
C ASP A 94 -5.46 9.40 31.80
N ARG A 95 -4.17 9.70 31.61
CA ARG A 95 -3.51 9.47 30.31
C ARG A 95 -3.14 8.00 30.14
N LYS A 96 -3.68 7.38 29.09
CA LYS A 96 -3.30 6.04 28.65
C LYS A 96 -1.90 6.03 28.02
N THR A 97 -1.14 5.00 28.34
CA THR A 97 0.09 4.60 27.67
C THR A 97 -0.21 4.06 26.27
N TRP A 98 0.79 4.01 25.40
CA TRP A 98 0.64 3.40 24.07
C TRP A 98 0.11 1.97 24.14
N ARG A 99 0.61 1.19 25.12
CA ARG A 99 0.16 -0.17 25.35
C ARG A 99 -1.30 -0.23 25.75
N GLU A 100 -1.74 0.60 26.70
CA GLU A 100 -3.16 0.65 27.10
C GLU A 100 -4.06 1.07 25.94
N GLU A 101 -3.67 2.08 25.14
CA GLU A 101 -4.41 2.47 23.93
C GLU A 101 -4.52 1.31 22.93
N ARG A 102 -3.46 0.50 22.79
CA ARG A 102 -3.45 -0.66 21.91
C ARG A 102 -4.30 -1.82 22.46
N ASP A 103 -4.20 -2.10 23.74
CA ASP A 103 -4.96 -3.15 24.42
C ASP A 103 -6.47 -2.82 24.37
N ASP A 104 -6.86 -1.55 24.56
CA ASP A 104 -8.24 -1.10 24.38
C ASP A 104 -8.72 -1.24 22.94
N GLU A 105 -7.91 -0.84 21.94
CA GLU A 105 -8.26 -1.00 20.53
C GLU A 105 -8.53 -2.48 20.21
N ILE A 106 -7.70 -3.39 20.70
CA ILE A 106 -7.87 -4.84 20.49
C ILE A 106 -9.13 -5.36 21.19
N ALA A 107 -9.42 -4.89 22.41
CA ALA A 107 -10.58 -5.34 23.18
C ALA A 107 -11.92 -4.81 22.63
N GLU A 108 -11.94 -3.58 22.10
CA GLU A 108 -13.16 -2.92 21.64
C GLU A 108 -13.48 -3.19 20.17
N LEU A 109 -12.47 -3.24 19.30
CA LEU A 109 -12.68 -3.33 17.85
C LEU A 109 -13.32 -4.68 17.48
N GLY A 110 -14.36 -4.65 16.65
CA GLY A 110 -15.19 -5.80 16.29
C GLY A 110 -16.16 -6.28 17.39
N HIS A 111 -16.08 -5.72 18.60
CA HIS A 111 -16.98 -6.02 19.71
C HIS A 111 -17.91 -4.83 20.01
N THR A 112 -17.42 -3.85 20.75
CA THR A 112 -18.16 -2.63 21.11
C THR A 112 -18.00 -1.52 20.08
N LYS A 113 -16.92 -1.56 19.29
CA LYS A 113 -16.64 -0.63 18.19
C LYS A 113 -16.47 -1.40 16.89
N GLN A 114 -17.29 -1.13 15.88
CA GLN A 114 -17.21 -1.84 14.62
C GLN A 114 -16.06 -1.31 13.74
N PRO A 115 -15.31 -2.18 13.04
CA PRO A 115 -14.32 -1.74 12.08
C PRO A 115 -15.01 -1.11 10.86
N TYR A 116 -14.30 -0.20 10.19
CA TYR A 116 -14.75 0.32 8.90
C TYR A 116 -14.52 -0.72 7.78
N VAL A 117 -13.42 -1.48 7.88
CA VAL A 117 -13.06 -2.53 6.91
C VAL A 117 -12.84 -3.86 7.61
N VAL A 118 -13.42 -4.92 7.07
CA VAL A 118 -13.09 -6.30 7.43
C VAL A 118 -12.35 -6.94 6.26
N ILE A 119 -11.14 -7.42 6.51
CA ILE A 119 -10.30 -8.12 5.55
C ILE A 119 -10.42 -9.62 5.81
N ILE A 120 -10.92 -10.37 4.85
CA ILE A 120 -11.05 -11.83 4.95
C ILE A 120 -9.81 -12.48 4.31
N GLY A 121 -8.97 -13.08 5.14
CA GLY A 121 -7.69 -13.69 4.80
C GLY A 121 -6.51 -12.85 5.26
N GLY A 122 -5.70 -13.40 6.18
CA GLY A 122 -4.44 -12.85 6.70
C GLY A 122 -3.19 -13.41 6.02
N GLY A 123 -3.31 -13.80 4.76
CA GLY A 123 -2.13 -14.01 3.90
C GLY A 123 -1.41 -12.69 3.59
N GLN A 124 -0.35 -12.77 2.78
CA GLN A 124 0.49 -11.62 2.43
C GLN A 124 -0.31 -10.39 1.94
N GLY A 125 -1.34 -10.59 1.12
CA GLY A 125 -2.15 -9.50 0.58
C GLY A 125 -3.04 -8.84 1.64
N GLY A 126 -3.62 -9.62 2.55
CA GLY A 126 -4.42 -9.09 3.66
C GLY A 126 -3.57 -8.30 4.66
N ILE A 127 -2.37 -8.80 4.95
CA ILE A 127 -1.38 -8.11 5.78
C ILE A 127 -0.93 -6.80 5.13
N ALA A 128 -0.60 -6.83 3.83
CA ALA A 128 -0.20 -5.63 3.09
C ALA A 128 -1.30 -4.56 3.09
N LEU A 129 -2.55 -4.96 2.80
CA LEU A 129 -3.71 -4.07 2.82
C LEU A 129 -3.96 -3.51 4.23
N GLY A 130 -3.92 -4.36 5.26
CA GLY A 130 -4.10 -3.94 6.64
C GLY A 130 -3.06 -2.91 7.07
N ALA A 131 -1.80 -3.07 6.67
CA ALA A 131 -0.76 -2.08 6.93
C ALA A 131 -1.03 -0.73 6.26
N ARG A 132 -1.46 -0.73 4.99
CA ARG A 132 -1.87 0.52 4.29
C ARG A 132 -3.02 1.22 5.01
N LEU A 133 -4.06 0.47 5.38
CA LEU A 133 -5.22 1.02 6.10
C LEU A 133 -4.83 1.57 7.48
N LYS A 134 -3.93 0.89 8.21
CA LYS A 134 -3.43 1.37 9.50
C LYS A 134 -2.73 2.73 9.35
N GLN A 135 -1.85 2.91 8.36
CA GLN A 135 -1.17 4.19 8.15
C GLN A 135 -2.11 5.31 7.69
N LEU A 136 -3.19 4.96 6.99
CA LEU A 136 -4.27 5.88 6.63
C LEU A 136 -5.27 6.12 7.77
N SER A 137 -5.01 5.60 8.98
CA SER A 137 -5.92 5.70 10.13
C SER A 137 -7.33 5.14 9.87
N VAL A 138 -7.46 4.15 8.99
CA VAL A 138 -8.73 3.45 8.70
C VAL A 138 -8.82 2.23 9.62
N ALA A 139 -9.87 2.19 10.45
CA ALA A 139 -10.09 1.10 11.39
C ALA A 139 -10.41 -0.21 10.64
N ALA A 140 -9.51 -1.18 10.72
CA ALA A 140 -9.62 -2.46 10.02
C ALA A 140 -9.30 -3.64 10.94
N ILE A 141 -9.96 -4.78 10.66
CA ILE A 141 -9.65 -6.09 11.23
C ILE A 141 -9.30 -7.04 10.08
N ILE A 142 -8.26 -7.85 10.28
CA ILE A 142 -7.89 -8.97 9.40
C ILE A 142 -8.35 -10.25 10.09
N ILE A 143 -9.12 -11.07 9.39
CA ILE A 143 -9.59 -12.38 9.88
C ILE A 143 -8.89 -13.49 9.09
N GLU A 144 -8.17 -14.35 9.78
CA GLU A 144 -7.45 -15.49 9.22
C GLU A 144 -7.90 -16.80 9.85
N LYS A 145 -7.96 -17.86 9.04
CA LYS A 145 -8.31 -19.21 9.52
C LYS A 145 -7.13 -19.96 10.15
N ASN A 146 -5.91 -19.60 9.78
CA ASN A 146 -4.69 -20.14 10.35
C ASN A 146 -4.39 -19.55 11.73
N GLU A 147 -3.82 -20.39 12.59
CA GLU A 147 -3.48 -20.05 13.98
C GLU A 147 -2.51 -18.87 14.13
N ARG A 148 -1.56 -18.71 13.21
CA ARG A 148 -0.55 -17.63 13.27
C ARG A 148 -0.40 -16.93 11.92
N PRO A 149 -0.09 -15.62 11.90
CA PRO A 149 0.29 -14.95 10.67
C PRO A 149 1.46 -15.66 9.99
N GLY A 150 1.43 -15.72 8.67
CA GLY A 150 2.44 -16.41 7.86
C GLY A 150 2.24 -17.92 7.71
N ASP A 151 1.31 -18.55 8.44
CA ASP A 151 1.03 -19.98 8.28
C ASP A 151 0.46 -20.35 6.90
N SER A 152 -0.15 -19.39 6.21
CA SER A 152 -0.52 -19.52 4.79
C SER A 152 0.67 -19.88 3.90
N TRP A 153 1.89 -19.52 4.31
CA TRP A 153 3.15 -19.93 3.70
C TRP A 153 3.73 -21.18 4.36
N ARG A 154 3.83 -21.23 5.70
CA ARG A 154 4.46 -22.38 6.40
C ARG A 154 3.79 -23.71 6.11
N LYS A 155 2.47 -23.73 5.91
CA LYS A 155 1.69 -24.96 5.65
C LYS A 155 1.68 -25.40 4.18
N ARG A 156 2.44 -24.72 3.31
CA ARG A 156 2.63 -25.13 1.90
C ARG A 156 3.66 -26.26 1.81
N TYR A 157 3.81 -26.81 0.60
CA TYR A 157 4.71 -27.94 0.33
C TYR A 157 6.17 -27.62 0.72
N LYS A 158 6.89 -28.66 1.17
CA LYS A 158 8.20 -28.54 1.84
C LYS A 158 9.22 -27.66 1.11
N SER A 159 9.29 -27.76 -0.21
CA SER A 159 10.31 -27.12 -1.05
C SER A 159 9.91 -25.76 -1.62
N LEU A 160 8.80 -25.16 -1.17
CA LEU A 160 8.36 -23.87 -1.69
C LEU A 160 9.37 -22.76 -1.38
N CYS A 161 9.82 -22.09 -2.45
CA CYS A 161 10.53 -20.81 -2.43
C CYS A 161 9.82 -19.82 -3.37
N LEU A 162 10.11 -18.53 -3.21
CA LEU A 162 9.75 -17.52 -4.20
C LEU A 162 10.33 -17.89 -5.58
N HIS A 163 9.58 -17.57 -6.63
CA HIS A 163 10.03 -17.72 -8.01
C HIS A 163 10.62 -16.41 -8.54
N ASP A 164 10.12 -15.27 -8.03
CA ASP A 164 10.68 -13.96 -8.29
C ASP A 164 11.74 -13.59 -7.24
N PRO A 165 12.70 -12.74 -7.60
CA PRO A 165 13.63 -12.18 -6.64
C PRO A 165 12.95 -11.37 -5.54
N VAL A 166 13.43 -11.56 -4.31
CA VAL A 166 12.87 -10.99 -3.07
C VAL A 166 12.64 -9.47 -3.09
N TRP A 167 13.41 -8.70 -3.86
CA TRP A 167 13.24 -7.24 -3.97
C TRP A 167 12.01 -6.80 -4.77
N TYR A 168 11.38 -7.70 -5.53
CA TYR A 168 10.08 -7.43 -6.15
C TYR A 168 8.89 -7.66 -5.21
N ASP A 169 9.12 -8.33 -4.07
CA ASP A 169 8.08 -8.82 -3.17
C ASP A 169 7.98 -8.04 -1.84
N HIS A 170 8.64 -6.88 -1.74
CA HIS A 170 8.61 -6.07 -0.52
C HIS A 170 7.17 -5.76 -0.08
N LEU A 171 6.91 -5.87 1.22
CA LEU A 171 5.70 -5.34 1.81
C LEU A 171 5.82 -3.83 1.97
N PRO A 172 4.69 -3.09 2.05
CA PRO A 172 4.74 -1.66 2.31
C PRO A 172 5.60 -1.31 3.54
N TYR A 173 6.32 -0.19 3.49
CA TYR A 173 7.07 0.42 4.61
C TYR A 173 8.31 -0.30 5.15
N ILE A 174 8.41 -1.63 5.05
CA ILE A 174 9.56 -2.39 5.53
C ILE A 174 10.03 -3.34 4.42
N ASP A 175 11.18 -3.02 3.85
CA ASP A 175 11.85 -3.88 2.87
C ASP A 175 12.40 -5.14 3.54
N PHE A 176 12.50 -6.22 2.76
CA PHE A 176 13.23 -7.40 3.21
C PHE A 176 14.70 -7.04 3.47
N PRO A 177 15.35 -7.67 4.47
CA PRO A 177 16.75 -7.44 4.74
C PRO A 177 17.65 -7.78 3.54
N LYS A 178 18.62 -6.91 3.25
CA LYS A 178 19.50 -7.02 2.07
C LYS A 178 20.33 -8.30 1.99
N ASN A 179 20.49 -9.02 3.10
CA ASN A 179 21.24 -10.28 3.18
C ASN A 179 20.36 -11.53 3.05
N TRP A 180 19.09 -11.37 2.68
CA TRP A 180 18.20 -12.50 2.45
C TRP A 180 18.55 -13.27 1.17
N PRO A 181 18.21 -14.57 1.09
CA PRO A 181 18.27 -15.30 -0.17
C PRO A 181 17.45 -14.59 -1.24
N VAL A 182 17.96 -14.59 -2.48
CA VAL A 182 17.26 -14.02 -3.64
C VAL A 182 15.88 -14.65 -3.80
N PHE A 183 15.80 -15.97 -3.65
CA PHE A 183 14.55 -16.74 -3.68
C PHE A 183 14.26 -17.26 -2.28
N ALA A 184 13.45 -16.53 -1.51
CA ALA A 184 13.23 -16.81 -0.10
C ALA A 184 12.33 -18.05 0.11
N PRO A 185 12.69 -18.98 1.02
CA PRO A 185 11.88 -20.17 1.32
C PRO A 185 10.62 -19.83 2.12
N LYS A 186 9.59 -20.67 2.01
CA LYS A 186 8.26 -20.46 2.63
C LYS A 186 8.30 -20.16 4.12
N ASP A 187 9.20 -20.81 4.87
CA ASP A 187 9.26 -20.68 6.32
C ASP A 187 9.77 -19.30 6.72
N LYS A 188 10.75 -18.80 5.96
CA LYS A 188 11.33 -17.46 6.13
C LYS A 188 10.30 -16.37 5.79
N ILE A 189 9.50 -16.56 4.75
CA ILE A 189 8.37 -15.68 4.43
C ILE A 189 7.31 -15.73 5.54
N GLY A 190 7.00 -16.92 6.06
CA GLY A 190 6.08 -17.07 7.19
C GLY A 190 6.51 -16.22 8.40
N ASP A 191 7.77 -16.35 8.82
CA ASP A 191 8.31 -15.60 9.96
C ASP A 191 8.37 -14.09 9.70
N TRP A 192 8.60 -13.67 8.46
CA TRP A 192 8.50 -12.27 8.07
C TRP A 192 7.09 -11.72 8.23
N LEU A 193 6.08 -12.44 7.76
CA LEU A 193 4.69 -12.01 7.85
C LEU A 193 4.23 -11.90 9.31
N GLU A 194 4.68 -12.79 10.18
CA GLU A 194 4.42 -12.72 11.61
C GLU A 194 5.09 -11.51 12.27
N MET A 195 6.38 -11.31 12.01
CA MET A 195 7.11 -10.14 12.50
C MET A 195 6.46 -8.84 12.01
N TYR A 196 6.15 -8.77 10.71
CA TYR A 196 5.57 -7.59 10.07
C TYR A 196 4.20 -7.26 10.67
N THR A 197 3.34 -8.25 10.86
CA THR A 197 2.02 -8.07 11.49
C THR A 197 2.15 -7.47 12.89
N LYS A 198 3.14 -7.92 13.68
CA LYS A 198 3.41 -7.41 15.02
C LYS A 198 3.95 -5.98 15.00
N VAL A 199 5.00 -5.71 14.21
CA VAL A 199 5.67 -4.41 14.18
C VAL A 199 4.79 -3.32 13.57
N MET A 200 3.95 -3.68 12.60
CA MET A 200 2.95 -2.79 12.02
C MET A 200 1.67 -2.67 12.86
N GLU A 201 1.61 -3.36 14.01
CA GLU A 201 0.52 -3.31 14.97
C GLU A 201 -0.86 -3.57 14.35
N LEU A 202 -0.96 -4.59 13.50
CA LEU A 202 -2.20 -4.91 12.81
C LEU A 202 -3.20 -5.60 13.75
N ASN A 203 -4.50 -5.31 13.61
CA ASN A 203 -5.56 -6.07 14.27
C ASN A 203 -5.79 -7.36 13.48
N TYR A 204 -5.11 -8.43 13.88
CA TYR A 204 -5.08 -9.71 13.19
C TYR A 204 -5.71 -10.78 14.07
N TRP A 205 -6.78 -11.39 13.58
CA TRP A 205 -7.64 -12.34 14.27
C TRP A 205 -7.58 -13.72 13.61
#